data_AF-A0A959IGF4-F1
#
_entry.id   AF-A0A959IGF4-F1
#
_cell.length_a   1.000
_cell.length_b   1.000
_cell.length_c   1.000
_cell.angle_alpha   90.00
_cell.angle_beta   90.00
_cell.angle_gamma   90.00
#
_symmetry.space_group_name_H-M   'P 1'
#
loop_
_entity.id
_entity.type
_entity.pdbx_description
1 polymer ?
#
loop_
_entity_poly.entity_id
_entity_poly.type
_entity_poly.pdbx_seq_one_letter_code
_entity_poly.pdbx_strand_id
1 'polypeptide(L)'
;MDCLAMDKALLILIEDVEKVIKRNMTAYFRDGSAGVSPDDFRLKKIDDVPIKSFIQENQLSAEGIFLLLLAILPHIEPVFLDGVFKKYLPGNGEYPEFGGVRGKNFRGLLPTGQTLVTLLAGSDLAQKLAIERLFSPEHLFAEKRILRLEEVPDGEPRLSGKIVISQDYLDLFTTGTFASPGFSMRFPAQLLKTEMEWEDLVLNKQTLKQIDELKYFIRYGDLLIHNWSLRKRLKPGFRVLFHGPPGTGKTLTASLLGKLANCPVYRVDLSMVVSKFIGETEKNLANLFAKAENKKWILFFDEADALFGKRTNVRDAHDKYANQEVAYLLQRVENYDGLVILASNFKNNIDDAFMMRFQSVIHFPKPDPKERFLLWEQSFPEELPLDPEIDLVSISKKYDLTGANIINIVQYCCLEALGLDRKIIGNKSILNGIRKEFLKEGRIMS
;
A
#
# COMPACT_ATOMS: atom_id res chain seq x y z
N MET A 1 -19.60 3.81 -0.26
CA MET A 1 -20.22 2.83 0.64
C MET A 1 -20.96 3.63 1.70
N ASP A 2 -22.21 3.29 1.99
CA ASP A 2 -23.03 4.06 2.94
C ASP A 2 -22.57 3.75 4.38
N CYS A 3 -22.03 4.73 5.11
CA CYS A 3 -21.59 4.53 6.50
C CYS A 3 -22.71 3.95 7.38
N LEU A 4 -23.97 4.27 7.07
CA LEU A 4 -25.13 3.81 7.81
C LEU A 4 -25.32 2.28 7.73
N ALA A 5 -24.96 1.67 6.60
CA ALA A 5 -25.06 0.22 6.40
C ALA A 5 -23.99 -0.53 7.22
N MET A 6 -22.79 0.03 7.34
CA MET A 6 -21.70 -0.53 8.14
C MET A 6 -22.04 -0.53 9.63
N ASP A 7 -22.50 0.62 10.15
CA ASP A 7 -22.85 0.76 11.57
C ASP A 7 -23.94 -0.23 11.98
N LYS A 8 -24.97 -0.38 11.14
CA LYS A 8 -26.06 -1.34 11.36
C LYS A 8 -25.57 -2.78 11.33
N ALA A 9 -24.65 -3.12 10.43
CA ALA A 9 -24.07 -4.46 10.34
C ALA A 9 -23.25 -4.80 11.59
N LEU A 10 -22.39 -3.87 12.04
CA LEU A 10 -21.58 -4.05 13.25
C LEU A 10 -22.45 -4.19 14.50
N LEU A 11 -23.52 -3.39 14.64
CA LEU A 11 -24.45 -3.51 15.76
C LEU A 11 -25.07 -4.92 15.85
N ILE A 12 -25.53 -5.47 14.73
CA ILE A 12 -26.11 -6.83 14.68
C ILE A 12 -25.09 -7.88 15.11
N LEU A 13 -23.84 -7.76 14.65
CA LEU A 13 -22.76 -8.69 14.97
C LEU A 13 -22.32 -8.59 16.44
N ILE A 14 -22.30 -7.39 17.02
CA ILE A 14 -22.01 -7.18 18.44
C ILE A 14 -23.08 -7.84 19.32
N GLU A 15 -24.36 -7.65 18.98
CA GLU A 15 -25.47 -8.33 19.67
C GLU A 15 -25.35 -9.86 19.58
N ASP A 16 -24.88 -10.39 18.45
CA ASP A 16 -24.66 -11.83 18.26
C ASP A 16 -23.54 -12.35 19.16
N VAL A 17 -22.43 -11.61 19.26
CA VAL A 17 -21.35 -11.93 20.19
C VAL A 17 -21.81 -11.88 21.65
N GLU A 18 -22.56 -10.86 22.07
CA GLU A 18 -23.07 -10.80 23.46
C GLU A 18 -23.97 -12.01 23.76
N LYS A 19 -24.83 -12.43 22.82
CA LYS A 19 -25.69 -13.60 22.99
C LYS A 19 -24.89 -14.88 23.16
N VAL A 20 -23.85 -15.08 22.35
CA VAL A 20 -22.96 -16.25 22.46
C VAL A 20 -22.23 -16.23 23.81
N ILE A 21 -21.65 -15.09 24.21
CA ILE A 21 -20.95 -14.97 25.49
C ILE A 21 -21.90 -15.28 26.65
N LYS A 22 -23.09 -14.67 26.67
CA LYS A 22 -24.10 -14.91 27.72
C LYS A 22 -24.46 -16.39 27.81
N ARG A 23 -24.77 -17.03 26.67
CA ARG A 23 -25.12 -18.46 26.61
C ARG A 23 -23.99 -19.31 27.19
N ASN A 24 -22.77 -19.09 26.73
CA ASN A 24 -21.63 -19.93 27.06
C ASN A 24 -21.15 -19.72 28.50
N MET A 25 -21.19 -18.49 29.02
CA MET A 25 -20.90 -18.24 30.44
C MET A 25 -21.93 -18.93 31.34
N THR A 26 -23.21 -18.84 31.00
CA THR A 26 -24.28 -19.49 31.78
C THR A 26 -24.10 -21.01 31.79
N ALA A 27 -23.77 -21.61 30.63
CA ALA A 27 -23.51 -23.03 30.51
C ALA A 27 -22.22 -23.45 31.24
N TYR A 28 -21.16 -22.65 31.14
CA TYR A 28 -19.88 -22.90 31.81
C TYR A 28 -20.04 -23.05 33.33
N PHE A 29 -20.75 -22.13 33.99
CA PHE A 29 -20.99 -22.23 35.43
C PHE A 29 -21.97 -23.34 35.83
N ARG A 30 -22.78 -23.84 34.89
CA ARG A 30 -23.73 -24.94 35.14
C ARG A 30 -23.07 -26.30 35.02
N ASP A 31 -22.35 -26.55 33.94
CA ASP A 31 -21.83 -27.87 33.57
C ASP A 31 -20.47 -27.83 32.85
N GLY A 32 -19.84 -26.66 32.76
CA GLY A 32 -18.54 -26.49 32.10
C GLY A 32 -18.59 -26.50 30.57
N SER A 33 -19.79 -26.55 29.96
CA SER A 33 -19.94 -26.54 28.50
C SER A 33 -19.92 -25.13 27.91
N ALA A 34 -19.44 -25.02 26.68
CA ALA A 34 -19.49 -23.83 25.84
C ALA A 34 -19.47 -24.25 24.37
N GLY A 35 -19.78 -23.33 23.45
CA GLY A 35 -19.70 -23.61 22.02
C GLY A 35 -20.19 -22.46 21.15
N VAL A 36 -19.94 -22.54 19.85
CA VAL A 36 -20.45 -21.58 18.87
C VAL A 36 -20.86 -22.30 17.60
N SER A 37 -21.89 -21.79 16.92
CA SER A 37 -22.45 -22.34 15.69
C SER A 37 -22.54 -21.24 14.62
N PRO A 38 -22.48 -21.56 13.32
CA PRO A 38 -22.72 -20.58 12.26
C PRO A 38 -24.06 -19.84 12.39
N ASP A 39 -25.09 -20.50 12.94
CA ASP A 39 -26.42 -19.91 13.14
C ASP A 39 -26.46 -18.83 14.23
N ASP A 40 -25.42 -18.75 15.07
CA ASP A 40 -25.30 -17.68 16.07
C ASP A 40 -25.07 -16.31 15.41
N PHE A 41 -24.58 -16.27 14.16
CA PHE A 41 -24.28 -15.04 13.44
C PHE A 41 -25.32 -14.76 12.36
N ARG A 42 -26.06 -13.66 12.50
CA ARG A 42 -27.14 -13.25 11.60
C ARG A 42 -26.62 -12.63 10.29
N LEU A 43 -25.67 -13.30 9.60
CA LEU A 43 -25.04 -12.81 8.37
C LEU A 43 -26.03 -12.55 7.22
N LYS A 44 -27.18 -13.22 7.22
CA LYS A 44 -28.26 -12.98 6.25
C LYS A 44 -29.00 -11.67 6.48
N LYS A 45 -28.90 -11.06 7.67
CA LYS A 45 -29.59 -9.81 8.05
C LYS A 45 -28.73 -8.56 7.93
N ILE A 46 -27.46 -8.71 7.56
CA ILE A 46 -26.54 -7.59 7.35
C ILE A 46 -26.38 -7.33 5.85
N ASP A 47 -26.22 -6.06 5.49
CA ASP A 47 -25.98 -5.60 4.11
C ASP A 47 -24.63 -6.14 3.58
N ASP A 48 -24.39 -6.00 2.28
CA ASP A 48 -23.11 -6.41 1.68
C ASP A 48 -21.99 -5.41 2.03
N VAL A 49 -21.45 -5.60 3.23
CA VAL A 49 -20.33 -4.83 3.78
C VAL A 49 -19.05 -5.68 3.83
N PRO A 50 -17.85 -5.07 3.75
CA PRO A 50 -16.58 -5.77 3.70
C PRO A 50 -16.38 -6.89 4.73
N ILE A 51 -16.87 -6.75 5.96
CA ILE A 51 -16.76 -7.84 6.96
C ILE A 51 -17.59 -9.07 6.56
N LYS A 52 -18.78 -8.88 5.98
CA LYS A 52 -19.64 -9.97 5.50
C LYS A 52 -19.00 -10.65 4.29
N SER A 53 -18.59 -9.87 3.29
CA SER A 53 -17.97 -10.40 2.07
C SER A 53 -16.70 -11.17 2.45
N PHE A 54 -15.89 -10.62 3.36
CA PHE A 54 -14.69 -11.28 3.88
C PHE A 54 -15.00 -12.63 4.55
N ILE A 55 -15.99 -12.69 5.45
CA ILE A 55 -16.40 -13.94 6.10
C ILE A 55 -16.82 -15.00 5.08
N GLN A 56 -17.58 -14.60 4.05
CA GLN A 56 -18.12 -15.50 3.03
C GLN A 56 -17.06 -15.99 2.04
N GLU A 57 -16.24 -15.09 1.50
CA GLU A 57 -15.16 -15.40 0.55
C GLU A 57 -14.12 -16.35 1.15
N ASN A 58 -13.82 -16.18 2.44
CA ASN A 58 -12.83 -16.98 3.14
C ASN A 58 -13.43 -18.19 3.89
N GLN A 59 -14.74 -18.40 3.79
CA GLN A 59 -15.46 -19.52 4.41
C GLN A 59 -15.10 -19.71 5.90
N LEU A 60 -15.11 -18.62 6.67
CA LEU A 60 -14.70 -18.69 8.08
C LEU A 60 -15.64 -19.60 8.89
N SER A 61 -15.04 -20.42 9.76
CA SER A 61 -15.79 -21.21 10.74
C SER A 61 -16.47 -20.31 11.77
N ALA A 62 -17.41 -20.85 12.55
CA ALA A 62 -18.09 -20.10 13.60
C ALA A 62 -17.10 -19.55 14.66
N GLU A 63 -16.09 -20.34 15.02
CA GLU A 63 -15.00 -19.96 15.91
C GLU A 63 -14.13 -18.86 15.27
N GLY A 64 -13.86 -18.96 13.96
CA GLY A 64 -13.14 -17.93 13.21
C GLY A 64 -13.89 -16.60 13.17
N ILE A 65 -15.21 -16.63 12.94
CA ILE A 65 -16.07 -15.44 12.98
C ILE A 65 -16.05 -14.83 14.39
N PHE A 66 -16.21 -15.65 15.43
CA PHE A 66 -16.18 -15.18 16.81
C PHE A 66 -14.84 -14.54 17.16
N LEU A 67 -13.70 -15.17 16.80
CA LEU A 67 -12.37 -14.63 17.01
C LEU A 67 -12.18 -13.28 16.30
N LEU A 68 -12.60 -13.18 15.03
CA LEU A 68 -12.52 -11.94 14.28
C LEU A 68 -13.30 -10.81 14.97
N LEU A 69 -14.54 -11.08 15.38
CA LEU A 69 -15.37 -10.09 16.07
C LEU A 69 -14.82 -9.74 17.46
N LEU A 70 -14.32 -10.73 18.20
CA LEU A 70 -13.68 -10.53 19.50
C LEU A 70 -12.44 -9.62 19.38
N ALA A 71 -11.68 -9.72 18.28
CA ALA A 71 -10.53 -8.87 18.02
C ALA A 71 -10.91 -7.42 17.66
N ILE A 72 -12.06 -7.22 17.00
CA ILE A 72 -12.55 -5.90 16.58
C ILE A 72 -13.23 -5.16 17.74
N LEU A 73 -13.96 -5.88 18.59
CA LEU A 73 -14.82 -5.34 19.65
C LEU A 73 -14.17 -4.23 20.52
N PRO A 74 -12.93 -4.39 21.03
CA PRO A 74 -12.30 -3.35 21.86
C PRO A 74 -12.11 -2.00 21.16
N HIS A 75 -12.18 -1.97 19.83
CA HIS A 75 -12.03 -0.76 19.04
C HIS A 75 -13.36 -0.07 18.72
N ILE A 76 -14.48 -0.82 18.72
CA ILE A 76 -15.83 -0.30 18.47
C ILE A 76 -16.52 0.01 19.79
N GLU A 77 -16.49 -0.93 20.73
CA GLU A 77 -17.11 -0.82 22.05
C GLU A 77 -16.07 -1.18 23.13
N PRO A 78 -15.21 -0.23 23.52
CA PRO A 78 -14.02 -0.55 24.32
C PRO A 78 -14.32 -1.26 25.64
N VAL A 79 -15.41 -0.88 26.32
CA VAL A 79 -15.77 -1.42 27.65
C VAL A 79 -16.73 -2.62 27.54
N PHE A 80 -16.90 -3.19 26.35
CA PHE A 80 -17.84 -4.29 26.10
C PHE A 80 -17.58 -5.49 27.01
N LEU A 81 -16.36 -6.04 27.01
CA LEU A 81 -16.04 -7.23 27.81
C LEU A 81 -16.16 -6.96 29.31
N ASP A 82 -15.72 -5.80 29.79
CA ASP A 82 -15.95 -5.38 31.18
C ASP A 82 -17.44 -5.38 31.54
N GLY A 83 -18.28 -4.81 30.67
CA GLY A 83 -19.72 -4.74 30.87
C GLY A 83 -20.39 -6.11 30.88
N VAL A 84 -20.04 -6.95 29.92
CA VAL A 84 -20.56 -8.32 29.77
C VAL A 84 -20.11 -9.19 30.94
N PHE A 85 -18.84 -9.15 31.33
CA PHE A 85 -18.33 -9.92 32.46
C PHE A 85 -18.93 -9.45 33.77
N LYS A 86 -19.05 -8.13 34.01
CA LYS A 86 -19.73 -7.61 35.20
C LYS A 86 -21.20 -8.04 35.27
N LYS A 87 -21.86 -8.19 34.12
CA LYS A 87 -23.28 -8.55 34.02
C LYS A 87 -23.54 -10.05 34.23
N TYR A 88 -22.62 -10.90 33.81
CA TYR A 88 -22.83 -12.35 33.75
C TYR A 88 -21.88 -13.19 34.62
N LEU A 89 -20.79 -12.64 35.16
CA LEU A 89 -19.97 -13.35 36.15
C LEU A 89 -20.68 -13.34 37.53
N PRO A 90 -20.75 -14.49 38.22
CA PRO A 90 -21.33 -14.55 39.55
C PRO A 90 -20.41 -13.87 40.58
N GLY A 91 -20.94 -12.94 41.37
CA GLY A 91 -20.19 -12.31 42.47
C GLY A 91 -19.11 -11.31 42.05
N ASN A 92 -18.35 -10.82 43.04
CA ASN A 92 -17.33 -9.78 42.87
C ASN A 92 -15.89 -10.36 42.79
N GLY A 93 -15.75 -11.64 42.44
CA GLY A 93 -14.47 -12.33 42.37
C GLY A 93 -13.69 -12.04 41.08
N GLU A 94 -12.37 -12.23 41.13
CA GLU A 94 -11.56 -12.33 39.92
C GLU A 94 -11.68 -13.73 39.34
N TYR A 95 -11.86 -13.82 38.02
CA TYR A 95 -12.00 -15.08 37.28
C TYR A 95 -10.86 -15.21 36.25
N PRO A 96 -9.64 -15.57 36.66
CA PRO A 96 -8.48 -15.65 35.77
C PRO A 96 -8.68 -16.58 34.57
N GLU A 97 -9.55 -17.57 34.69
CA GLU A 97 -9.86 -18.53 33.63
C GLU A 97 -10.49 -17.87 32.39
N PHE A 98 -11.19 -16.73 32.53
CA PHE A 98 -11.71 -15.96 31.40
C PHE A 98 -10.66 -15.07 30.74
N GLY A 99 -9.45 -15.02 31.30
CA GLY A 99 -8.32 -14.26 30.79
C GLY A 99 -8.64 -12.77 30.65
N GLY A 100 -8.00 -12.16 29.66
CA GLY A 100 -8.08 -10.74 29.42
C GLY A 100 -7.00 -9.97 30.18
N VAL A 101 -6.54 -8.86 29.59
CA VAL A 101 -5.52 -8.00 30.20
C VAL A 101 -5.90 -6.54 30.07
N ARG A 102 -5.49 -5.71 31.03
CA ARG A 102 -5.64 -4.26 30.94
C ARG A 102 -4.58 -3.68 30.00
N GLY A 103 -4.97 -2.75 29.13
CA GLY A 103 -4.02 -2.05 28.27
C GLY A 103 -3.12 -1.10 29.07
N LYS A 104 -1.95 -0.74 28.51
CA LYS A 104 -1.04 0.25 29.13
C LYS A 104 -1.68 1.64 29.22
N ASN A 105 -2.34 2.06 28.12
CA ASN A 105 -3.05 3.34 28.04
C ASN A 105 -4.58 3.17 28.13
N PHE A 106 -5.06 1.94 27.92
CA PHE A 106 -6.47 1.61 27.87
C PHE A 106 -6.88 0.89 29.15
N ARG A 107 -7.81 1.49 29.91
CA ARG A 107 -8.22 0.97 31.21
C ARG A 107 -9.26 -0.15 31.14
N GLY A 108 -9.78 -0.52 29.97
CA GLY A 108 -10.70 -1.65 29.80
C GLY A 108 -9.99 -3.00 29.63
N LEU A 109 -10.76 -4.08 29.60
CA LEU A 109 -10.29 -5.44 29.39
C LEU A 109 -10.10 -5.73 27.90
N LEU A 110 -8.88 -6.09 27.50
CA LEU A 110 -8.56 -6.57 26.16
C LEU A 110 -8.61 -8.09 26.14
N PRO A 111 -9.25 -8.72 25.14
CA PRO A 111 -9.36 -10.18 25.07
C PRO A 111 -8.01 -10.82 24.79
N THR A 112 -7.77 -11.97 25.43
CA THR A 112 -6.59 -12.81 25.20
C THR A 112 -6.98 -14.12 24.51
N GLY A 113 -5.98 -14.91 24.09
CA GLY A 113 -6.23 -16.28 23.63
C GLY A 113 -7.01 -17.11 24.65
N GLN A 114 -6.75 -16.90 25.95
CA GLN A 114 -7.45 -17.52 27.05
C GLN A 114 -8.93 -17.10 27.09
N THR A 115 -9.23 -15.83 26.83
CA THR A 115 -10.61 -15.33 26.71
C THR A 115 -11.37 -16.07 25.62
N LEU A 116 -10.78 -16.20 24.43
CA LEU A 116 -11.41 -16.93 23.32
C LEU A 116 -11.69 -18.39 23.69
N VAL A 117 -10.65 -19.08 24.18
CA VAL A 117 -10.69 -20.52 24.44
C VAL A 117 -11.70 -20.84 25.55
N THR A 118 -11.74 -20.07 26.64
CA THR A 118 -12.72 -20.28 27.71
C THR A 118 -14.14 -20.00 27.25
N LEU A 119 -14.35 -18.91 26.51
CA LEU A 119 -15.69 -18.56 26.02
C LEU A 119 -16.26 -19.57 25.03
N LEU A 120 -15.43 -20.31 24.30
CA LEU A 120 -15.88 -21.19 23.23
C LEU A 120 -15.75 -22.68 23.54
N ALA A 121 -14.74 -23.10 24.31
CA ALA A 121 -14.50 -24.51 24.64
C ALA A 121 -14.83 -24.87 26.09
N GLY A 122 -15.04 -23.89 26.97
CA GLY A 122 -15.36 -24.13 28.38
C GLY A 122 -14.30 -25.00 29.07
N SER A 123 -14.68 -26.20 29.51
CA SER A 123 -13.79 -27.17 30.14
C SER A 123 -13.29 -28.30 29.22
N ASP A 124 -13.72 -28.34 27.94
CA ASP A 124 -13.36 -29.40 26.98
C ASP A 124 -11.97 -29.20 26.38
N LEU A 125 -10.99 -30.02 26.79
CA LEU A 125 -9.60 -29.92 26.34
C LEU A 125 -9.43 -30.10 24.82
N ALA A 126 -10.20 -31.01 24.20
CA ALA A 126 -10.06 -31.26 22.76
C ALA A 126 -10.52 -30.03 21.96
N GLN A 127 -11.60 -29.39 22.40
CA GLN A 127 -12.06 -28.14 21.80
C GLN A 127 -11.07 -26.99 22.05
N LYS A 128 -10.47 -26.89 23.25
CA LYS A 128 -9.44 -25.88 23.54
C LYS A 128 -8.28 -25.95 22.54
N LEU A 129 -7.75 -27.16 22.31
CA LEU A 129 -6.67 -27.40 21.37
C LEU A 129 -7.08 -27.12 19.91
N ALA A 130 -8.33 -27.40 19.55
CA ALA A 130 -8.84 -27.11 18.21
C ALA A 130 -8.92 -25.59 17.96
N ILE A 131 -9.41 -24.81 18.94
CA ILE A 131 -9.54 -23.36 18.85
C ILE A 131 -8.17 -22.67 18.85
N GLU A 132 -7.21 -23.18 19.62
CA GLU A 132 -5.84 -22.63 19.61
C GLU A 132 -5.20 -22.68 18.22
N ARG A 133 -5.58 -23.64 17.36
CA ARG A 133 -5.08 -23.73 15.97
C ARG A 133 -5.47 -22.53 15.10
N LEU A 134 -6.48 -21.74 15.49
CA LEU A 134 -6.80 -20.48 14.79
C LEU A 134 -5.66 -19.46 14.87
N PHE A 135 -4.73 -19.63 15.82
CA PHE A 135 -3.52 -18.83 15.97
C PHE A 135 -2.26 -19.50 15.41
N SER A 136 -2.39 -20.61 14.66
CA SER A 136 -1.25 -21.25 14.03
C SER A 136 -0.73 -20.43 12.84
N PRO A 137 0.56 -20.51 12.50
CA PRO A 137 1.13 -19.81 11.34
C PRO A 137 0.47 -20.19 10.00
N GLU A 138 -0.12 -21.38 9.92
CA GLU A 138 -0.80 -21.93 8.73
C GLU A 138 -2.26 -21.47 8.61
N HIS A 139 -2.82 -20.88 9.68
CA HIS A 139 -4.19 -20.40 9.64
C HIS A 139 -4.29 -19.10 8.82
N LEU A 140 -5.42 -18.91 8.12
CA LEU A 140 -5.71 -17.75 7.27
C LEU A 140 -5.38 -16.42 7.97
N PHE A 141 -5.70 -16.31 9.26
CA PHE A 141 -5.45 -15.10 10.04
C PHE A 141 -3.97 -14.72 10.12
N ALA A 142 -3.09 -15.72 10.24
CA ALA A 142 -1.64 -15.50 10.23
C ALA A 142 -1.13 -15.27 8.79
N GLU A 143 -1.55 -16.12 7.85
CA GLU A 143 -1.13 -16.05 6.43
C GLU A 143 -1.41 -14.68 5.82
N LYS A 144 -2.64 -14.18 5.99
CA LYS A 144 -3.08 -12.87 5.48
C LYS A 144 -2.77 -11.70 6.42
N ARG A 145 -2.08 -11.96 7.54
CA ARG A 145 -1.73 -10.97 8.58
C ARG A 145 -2.93 -10.16 9.08
N ILE A 146 -4.06 -10.83 9.29
CA ILE A 146 -5.32 -10.21 9.71
C ILE A 146 -5.30 -9.95 11.21
N LEU A 147 -4.99 -10.97 11.99
CA LEU A 147 -4.89 -10.89 13.44
C LEU A 147 -3.85 -11.87 13.95
N ARG A 148 -3.34 -11.62 15.15
CA ARG A 148 -2.33 -12.45 15.82
C ARG A 148 -2.55 -12.49 17.32
N LEU A 149 -2.01 -13.53 17.94
CA LEU A 149 -1.82 -13.58 19.39
C LEU A 149 -0.48 -12.90 19.72
N GLU A 150 -0.48 -11.96 20.65
CA GLU A 150 0.76 -11.32 21.14
C GLU A 150 1.63 -12.35 21.88
N GLU A 151 2.94 -12.24 21.70
CA GLU A 151 3.89 -13.06 22.46
C GLU A 151 3.92 -12.62 23.94
N VAL A 152 4.10 -13.60 24.81
CA VAL A 152 4.17 -13.41 26.27
C VAL A 152 5.59 -13.69 26.76
N PRO A 153 6.00 -13.13 27.92
CA PRO A 153 7.29 -13.44 28.53
C PRO A 153 7.51 -14.94 28.77
N ASP A 154 8.78 -15.34 28.78
CA ASP A 154 9.16 -16.73 29.06
C ASP A 154 8.58 -17.21 30.40
N GLY A 155 7.95 -18.38 30.39
CA GLY A 155 7.29 -18.97 31.55
C GLY A 155 5.81 -18.61 31.70
N GLU A 156 5.28 -17.63 30.96
CA GLU A 156 3.85 -17.36 30.93
C GLU A 156 3.10 -18.29 29.95
N PRO A 157 1.83 -18.63 30.24
CA PRO A 157 1.00 -19.38 29.30
C PRO A 157 0.82 -18.61 27.98
N ARG A 158 1.07 -19.27 26.84
CA ARG A 158 0.94 -18.67 25.50
C ARG A 158 -0.40 -17.94 25.29
N LEU A 159 -1.50 -18.52 25.78
CA LEU A 159 -2.85 -17.97 25.65
C LEU A 159 -3.09 -16.69 26.47
N SER A 160 -2.16 -16.29 27.34
CA SER A 160 -2.21 -15.00 28.03
C SER A 160 -1.96 -13.80 27.09
N GLY A 161 -1.47 -14.05 25.87
CA GLY A 161 -1.25 -13.02 24.86
C GLY A 161 -2.56 -12.33 24.43
N LYS A 162 -2.51 -11.02 24.19
CA LYS A 162 -3.66 -10.29 23.63
C LYS A 162 -3.95 -10.73 22.21
N ILE A 163 -5.22 -10.73 21.84
CA ILE A 163 -5.64 -10.84 20.44
C ILE A 163 -5.50 -9.45 19.82
N VAL A 164 -4.70 -9.34 18.77
CA VAL A 164 -4.40 -8.07 18.10
C VAL A 164 -4.78 -8.17 16.64
N ILE A 165 -5.72 -7.32 16.20
CA ILE A 165 -6.08 -7.15 14.79
C ILE A 165 -5.14 -6.15 14.11
N SER A 166 -4.84 -6.37 12.83
CA SER A 166 -4.13 -5.43 11.98
C SER A 166 -4.98 -4.18 11.74
N GLN A 167 -4.35 -3.00 11.82
CA GLN A 167 -5.01 -1.72 11.57
C GLN A 167 -5.70 -1.68 10.20
N ASP A 168 -5.09 -2.27 9.18
CA ASP A 168 -5.63 -2.28 7.82
C ASP A 168 -6.99 -2.98 7.74
N TYR A 169 -7.11 -4.13 8.43
CA TYR A 169 -8.36 -4.89 8.48
C TYR A 169 -9.36 -4.28 9.45
N LEU A 170 -8.89 -3.69 10.54
CA LEU A 170 -9.75 -2.91 11.44
C LEU A 170 -10.42 -1.76 10.68
N ASP A 171 -9.65 -0.99 9.91
CA ASP A 171 -10.16 0.12 9.10
C ASP A 171 -11.11 -0.40 8.01
N LEU A 172 -10.76 -1.50 7.32
CA LEU A 172 -11.62 -2.12 6.32
C LEU A 172 -12.98 -2.53 6.91
N PHE A 173 -12.98 -3.18 8.07
CA PHE A 173 -14.19 -3.72 8.70
C PHE A 173 -15.02 -2.67 9.43
N THR A 174 -14.44 -1.51 9.77
CA THR A 174 -15.15 -0.43 10.49
C THR A 174 -15.53 0.75 9.61
N THR A 175 -14.72 1.06 8.58
CA THR A 175 -14.93 2.22 7.70
C THR A 175 -15.30 1.82 6.27
N GLY A 176 -15.13 0.55 5.91
CA GLY A 176 -15.35 0.05 4.56
C GLY A 176 -14.20 0.32 3.59
N THR A 177 -13.11 0.95 4.05
CA THR A 177 -11.94 1.27 3.23
C THR A 177 -10.65 0.92 3.98
N PHE A 178 -9.63 0.47 3.25
CA PHE A 178 -8.28 0.46 3.82
C PHE A 178 -7.84 1.92 4.01
N ALA A 179 -7.46 2.32 5.22
CA ALA A 179 -6.78 3.60 5.38
C ALA A 179 -5.51 3.56 4.52
N SER A 180 -5.37 4.54 3.63
CA SER A 180 -4.10 4.75 2.95
C SER A 180 -3.12 5.23 4.02
N PRO A 181 -2.04 4.49 4.33
CA PRO A 181 -1.07 4.97 5.31
C PRO A 181 -0.59 6.36 4.90
N GLY A 182 -0.80 7.33 5.78
CA GLY A 182 -0.23 8.66 5.63
C GLY A 182 1.29 8.57 5.60
N PHE A 183 1.92 9.44 4.81
CA PHE A 183 3.37 9.58 4.79
C PHE A 183 3.89 9.86 6.20
N SER A 184 4.83 9.05 6.68
CA SER A 184 5.45 9.24 8.00
C SER A 184 6.84 8.63 8.03
N MET A 185 7.66 8.95 9.03
CA MET A 185 8.94 8.26 9.22
C MET A 185 8.79 6.73 9.33
N ARG A 186 7.65 6.22 9.81
CA ARG A 186 7.38 4.77 9.94
C ARG A 186 6.85 4.14 8.65
N PHE A 187 6.56 4.94 7.64
CA PHE A 187 6.06 4.54 6.33
C PHE A 187 6.58 5.52 5.26
N PRO A 188 7.79 5.26 4.70
CA PRO A 188 8.51 6.21 3.84
C PRO A 188 7.99 6.18 2.39
N ALA A 189 6.67 6.15 2.21
CA ALA A 189 6.05 6.12 0.90
C ALA A 189 4.83 7.02 0.81
N GLN A 190 4.64 7.62 -0.35
CA GLN A 190 3.55 8.54 -0.68
C GLN A 190 2.72 7.96 -1.81
N LEU A 191 1.39 8.03 -1.67
CA LEU A 191 0.50 7.63 -2.75
C LEU A 191 0.65 8.61 -3.93
N LEU A 192 1.05 8.09 -5.09
CA LEU A 192 1.05 8.84 -6.34
C LEU A 192 -0.38 8.93 -6.86
N LYS A 193 -0.81 10.17 -7.12
CA LYS A 193 -2.10 10.49 -7.74
C LYS A 193 -1.85 11.34 -8.97
N THR A 194 -2.65 11.14 -10.00
CA THR A 194 -2.67 11.97 -11.20
C THR A 194 -4.09 12.08 -11.71
N GLU A 195 -4.46 13.27 -12.19
CA GLU A 195 -5.72 13.49 -12.89
C GLU A 195 -5.60 13.16 -14.38
N MET A 196 -4.38 13.16 -14.92
CA MET A 196 -4.08 12.86 -16.33
C MET A 196 -4.43 11.42 -16.71
N GLU A 197 -4.78 11.21 -17.98
CA GLU A 197 -5.10 9.93 -18.59
C GLU A 197 -4.00 9.48 -19.59
N TRP A 198 -4.18 8.30 -20.19
CA TRP A 198 -3.19 7.73 -21.11
C TRP A 198 -3.02 8.56 -22.39
N GLU A 199 -4.05 9.30 -22.79
CA GLU A 199 -4.07 10.20 -23.94
C GLU A 199 -3.20 11.45 -23.74
N ASP A 200 -2.98 11.84 -22.48
CA ASP A 200 -2.11 12.97 -22.11
C ASP A 200 -0.62 12.57 -22.08
N LEU A 201 -0.33 11.27 -22.12
CA LEU A 201 1.04 10.75 -22.09
C LEU A 201 1.60 10.61 -23.50
N VAL A 202 2.44 11.57 -23.89
CA VAL A 202 3.20 11.50 -25.14
C VAL A 202 4.54 10.80 -24.91
N LEU A 203 4.71 9.63 -25.54
CA LEU A 203 5.95 8.86 -25.52
C LEU A 203 6.30 8.40 -26.93
N ASN A 204 7.58 8.11 -27.15
CA ASN A 204 8.01 7.58 -28.43
C ASN A 204 7.49 6.15 -28.67
N LYS A 205 7.46 5.75 -29.95
CA LYS A 205 6.91 4.44 -30.36
C LYS A 205 7.61 3.25 -29.71
N GLN A 206 8.91 3.33 -29.46
CA GLN A 206 9.68 2.24 -28.86
C GLN A 206 9.33 2.08 -27.38
N THR A 207 9.33 3.17 -26.63
CA THR A 207 8.93 3.24 -25.22
C THR A 207 7.49 2.78 -25.07
N LEU A 208 6.56 3.25 -25.90
CA LEU A 208 5.16 2.79 -25.88
C LEU A 208 5.04 1.28 -26.05
N LYS A 209 5.75 0.69 -27.03
CA LYS A 209 5.75 -0.75 -27.24
C LYS A 209 6.24 -1.51 -26.01
N GLN A 210 7.32 -1.03 -25.37
CA GLN A 210 7.81 -1.64 -24.13
C GLN A 210 6.81 -1.47 -22.98
N ILE A 211 6.13 -0.33 -22.87
CA ILE A 211 5.07 -0.12 -21.88
C ILE A 211 3.89 -1.05 -22.12
N ASP A 212 3.50 -1.29 -23.37
CA ASP A 212 2.44 -2.25 -23.70
C ASP A 212 2.79 -3.68 -23.23
N GLU A 213 4.07 -4.06 -23.24
CA GLU A 213 4.53 -5.32 -22.64
C GLU A 213 4.27 -5.38 -21.12
N LEU A 214 4.42 -4.26 -20.39
CA LEU A 214 4.00 -4.19 -18.98
C LEU A 214 2.49 -4.29 -18.83
N LYS A 215 1.72 -3.66 -19.72
CA LYS A 215 0.25 -3.75 -19.68
C LYS A 215 -0.20 -5.21 -19.82
N TYR A 216 0.50 -6.01 -20.64
CA TYR A 216 0.25 -7.45 -20.70
C TYR A 216 0.56 -8.17 -19.38
N PHE A 217 1.68 -7.84 -18.72
CA PHE A 217 1.97 -8.39 -17.40
C PHE A 217 0.89 -8.03 -16.37
N ILE A 218 0.45 -6.76 -16.32
CA ILE A 218 -0.60 -6.32 -15.39
C ILE A 218 -1.91 -7.09 -15.65
N ARG A 219 -2.27 -7.33 -16.91
CA ARG A 219 -3.54 -7.99 -17.27
C ARG A 219 -3.49 -9.52 -17.14
N TYR A 220 -2.35 -10.15 -17.42
CA TYR A 220 -2.24 -11.61 -17.56
C TYR A 220 -1.24 -12.28 -16.61
N GLY A 221 -0.54 -11.50 -15.77
CA GLY A 221 0.51 -12.00 -14.86
C GLY A 221 0.01 -13.05 -13.88
N ASP A 222 -1.15 -12.81 -13.26
CA ASP A 222 -1.77 -13.77 -12.33
C ASP A 222 -2.09 -15.11 -13.03
N LEU A 223 -2.56 -15.08 -14.29
CA LEU A 223 -2.82 -16.31 -15.06
C LEU A 223 -1.54 -17.09 -15.35
N LEU A 224 -0.45 -16.40 -15.69
CA LEU A 224 0.87 -16.99 -15.93
C LEU A 224 1.44 -17.68 -14.69
N ILE A 225 1.24 -17.09 -13.50
CA ILE A 225 1.78 -17.60 -12.24
C ILE A 225 0.91 -18.73 -11.68
N HIS A 226 -0.41 -18.61 -11.73
CA HIS A 226 -1.32 -19.55 -11.05
C HIS A 226 -1.78 -20.72 -11.93
N ASN A 227 -1.99 -20.51 -13.23
CA ASN A 227 -2.59 -21.55 -14.08
C ASN A 227 -1.56 -22.40 -14.81
N TRP A 228 -0.33 -21.91 -14.97
CA TRP A 228 0.70 -22.62 -15.70
C TRP A 228 1.74 -23.20 -14.73
N SER A 229 2.32 -24.35 -15.07
CA SER A 229 3.41 -25.01 -14.32
C SER A 229 4.72 -24.18 -14.24
N LEU A 230 4.66 -22.89 -14.57
CA LEU A 230 5.75 -21.94 -14.58
C LEU A 230 6.02 -21.32 -13.20
N ARG A 231 5.12 -21.49 -12.22
CA ARG A 231 5.35 -21.00 -10.84
C ARG A 231 6.67 -21.47 -10.24
N LYS A 232 7.13 -22.68 -10.58
CA LYS A 232 8.42 -23.23 -10.12
C LYS A 232 9.64 -22.64 -10.83
N ARG A 233 9.44 -21.93 -11.95
CA ARG A 233 10.50 -21.40 -12.82
C ARG A 233 10.55 -19.88 -12.86
N LEU A 234 9.49 -19.19 -12.45
CA LEU A 234 9.39 -17.74 -12.42
C LEU A 234 9.50 -17.23 -10.98
N LYS A 235 10.31 -16.19 -10.78
CA LYS A 235 10.30 -15.45 -9.51
C LYS A 235 8.97 -14.69 -9.39
N PRO A 236 8.42 -14.54 -8.17
CA PRO A 236 7.25 -13.70 -7.94
C PRO A 236 7.51 -12.24 -8.36
N GLY A 237 6.43 -11.54 -8.69
CA GLY A 237 6.45 -10.14 -9.11
C GLY A 237 7.17 -9.82 -10.43
N PHE A 238 7.14 -8.55 -10.79
CA PHE A 238 7.77 -8.02 -12.01
C PHE A 238 8.51 -6.73 -11.71
N ARG A 239 9.78 -6.66 -12.12
CA ARG A 239 10.69 -5.56 -11.82
C ARG A 239 11.07 -4.85 -13.11
N VAL A 240 10.85 -3.54 -13.13
CA VAL A 240 11.11 -2.70 -14.31
C VAL A 240 11.96 -1.52 -13.92
N LEU A 241 12.95 -1.22 -14.77
CA LEU A 241 13.78 -0.03 -14.65
C LEU A 241 13.38 0.97 -15.73
N PHE A 242 12.84 2.12 -15.32
CA PHE A 242 12.66 3.28 -16.17
C PHE A 242 13.93 4.12 -16.12
N HIS A 243 14.52 4.41 -17.27
CA HIS A 243 15.70 5.27 -17.33
C HIS A 243 15.60 6.32 -18.42
N GLY A 244 16.21 7.48 -18.18
CA GLY A 244 16.26 8.58 -19.15
C GLY A 244 16.27 9.93 -18.45
N PRO A 245 16.40 11.04 -19.19
CA PRO A 245 16.47 12.38 -18.62
C PRO A 245 15.30 12.69 -17.67
N PRO A 246 15.47 13.63 -16.72
CA PRO A 246 14.34 14.11 -15.92
C PRO A 246 13.28 14.74 -16.83
N GLY A 247 12.02 14.68 -16.42
CA GLY A 247 10.92 15.34 -17.14
C GLY A 247 10.40 14.63 -18.40
N THR A 248 10.78 13.37 -18.64
CA THR A 248 10.35 12.57 -19.81
C THR A 248 9.14 11.65 -19.53
N GLY A 249 8.45 11.83 -18.40
CA GLY A 249 7.18 11.12 -18.12
C GLY A 249 7.28 9.81 -17.33
N LYS A 250 8.43 9.48 -16.73
CA LYS A 250 8.63 8.25 -15.92
C LYS A 250 7.59 8.10 -14.79
N THR A 251 7.45 9.14 -13.95
CA THR A 251 6.54 9.15 -12.79
C THR A 251 5.06 9.18 -13.21
N LEU A 252 4.74 9.92 -14.28
CA LEU A 252 3.40 9.93 -14.86
C LEU A 252 3.01 8.54 -15.38
N THR A 253 3.91 7.89 -16.12
CA THR A 253 3.70 6.53 -16.64
C THR A 253 3.45 5.53 -15.51
N ALA A 254 4.21 5.59 -14.41
CA ALA A 254 3.97 4.74 -13.24
C ALA A 254 2.58 4.97 -12.64
N SER A 255 2.13 6.21 -12.56
CA SER A 255 0.80 6.57 -12.04
C SER A 255 -0.32 6.05 -12.94
N LEU A 256 -0.15 6.14 -14.26
CA LEU A 256 -1.11 5.63 -15.26
C LEU A 256 -1.17 4.10 -15.29
N LEU A 257 -0.05 3.41 -15.06
CA LEU A 257 -0.04 1.95 -14.85
C LEU A 257 -0.84 1.55 -13.61
N GLY A 258 -0.79 2.37 -12.55
CA GLY A 258 -1.66 2.23 -11.37
C GLY A 258 -3.15 2.32 -11.69
N LYS A 259 -3.55 3.36 -12.44
CA LYS A 259 -4.93 3.50 -12.92
C LYS A 259 -5.36 2.28 -13.72
N LEU A 260 -4.53 1.82 -14.67
CA LEU A 260 -4.81 0.64 -15.49
C LEU A 260 -4.97 -0.65 -14.65
N ALA A 261 -4.14 -0.82 -13.62
CA ALA A 261 -4.18 -1.97 -12.71
C ALA A 261 -5.29 -1.86 -11.65
N ASN A 262 -6.01 -0.73 -11.57
CA ASN A 262 -6.87 -0.35 -10.46
C ASN A 262 -6.18 -0.57 -9.10
N CYS A 263 -4.92 -0.16 -9.00
CA CYS A 263 -4.06 -0.44 -7.87
C CYS A 263 -3.30 0.83 -7.40
N PRO A 264 -3.21 1.08 -6.08
CA PRO A 264 -2.39 2.17 -5.56
C PRO A 264 -0.91 2.08 -5.98
N VAL A 265 -0.36 3.24 -6.37
CA VAL A 265 1.08 3.38 -6.65
C VAL A 265 1.71 4.15 -5.51
N TYR A 266 2.64 3.54 -4.80
CA TYR A 266 3.38 4.17 -3.71
C TYR A 266 4.76 4.58 -4.18
N ARG A 267 5.02 5.89 -4.23
CA ARG A 267 6.37 6.44 -4.39
C ARG A 267 7.13 6.29 -3.09
N VAL A 268 8.16 5.47 -3.09
CA VAL A 268 9.07 5.26 -1.95
C VAL A 268 10.18 6.30 -2.02
N ASP A 269 10.36 7.06 -0.94
CA ASP A 269 11.43 8.03 -0.82
C ASP A 269 12.70 7.35 -0.33
N LEU A 270 13.63 7.10 -1.26
CA LEU A 270 14.89 6.43 -0.97
C LEU A 270 15.84 7.27 -0.11
N SER A 271 15.69 8.59 -0.09
CA SER A 271 16.53 9.48 0.73
C SER A 271 16.24 9.33 2.23
N MET A 272 14.98 9.06 2.59
CA MET A 272 14.58 8.75 3.97
C MET A 272 15.05 7.37 4.41
N VAL A 273 15.13 6.44 3.46
CA VAL A 273 15.61 5.08 3.70
C VAL A 273 17.09 5.12 4.07
N VAL A 274 17.97 5.84 3.36
CA VAL A 274 19.42 5.85 3.70
C VAL A 274 19.79 6.86 4.81
N SER A 275 18.83 7.27 5.64
CA SER A 275 19.09 8.27 6.69
C SER A 275 19.96 7.70 7.83
N LYS A 276 20.55 8.62 8.63
CA LYS A 276 21.64 8.42 9.60
C LYS A 276 21.39 7.43 10.76
N PHE A 277 20.26 6.73 10.80
CA PHE A 277 19.87 5.84 11.89
C PHE A 277 19.91 4.37 11.43
N ILE A 278 21.10 3.78 11.55
CA ILE A 278 21.38 2.37 11.25
C ILE A 278 20.35 1.49 11.98
N GLY A 279 19.54 0.74 11.22
CA GLY A 279 18.57 -0.24 11.74
C GLY A 279 17.10 0.20 11.77
N GLU A 280 16.78 1.49 11.93
CA GLU A 280 15.38 1.96 11.83
C GLU A 280 14.87 1.88 10.38
N THR A 281 15.77 2.13 9.44
CA THR A 281 15.56 2.00 7.99
C THR A 281 15.08 0.60 7.60
N GLU A 282 15.77 -0.44 8.05
CA GLU A 282 15.43 -1.82 7.69
C GLU A 282 14.04 -2.21 8.20
N LYS A 283 13.69 -1.75 9.40
CA LYS A 283 12.37 -1.96 10.01
C LYS A 283 11.28 -1.21 9.24
N ASN A 284 11.55 0.02 8.81
CA ASN A 284 10.59 0.81 8.02
C ASN A 284 10.39 0.21 6.62
N LEU A 285 11.46 -0.24 5.96
CA LEU A 285 11.38 -0.99 4.70
C LEU A 285 10.63 -2.31 4.89
N ALA A 286 10.98 -3.09 5.93
CA ALA A 286 10.29 -4.34 6.23
C ALA A 286 8.78 -4.11 6.40
N ASN A 287 8.40 -3.06 7.13
CA ASN A 287 7.02 -2.67 7.34
C ASN A 287 6.33 -2.22 6.02
N LEU A 288 7.01 -1.44 5.19
CA LEU A 288 6.51 -1.03 3.86
C LEU A 288 6.19 -2.25 2.99
N PHE A 289 7.15 -3.16 2.81
CA PHE A 289 6.95 -4.37 2.01
C PHE A 289 5.91 -5.29 2.64
N ALA A 290 5.89 -5.43 3.98
CA ALA A 290 4.91 -6.26 4.67
C ALA A 290 3.47 -5.76 4.49
N LYS A 291 3.27 -4.43 4.42
CA LYS A 291 1.98 -3.82 4.10
C LYS A 291 1.61 -3.96 2.63
N ALA A 292 2.60 -3.86 1.75
CA ALA A 292 2.39 -3.96 0.30
C ALA A 292 2.03 -5.40 -0.13
N GLU A 293 2.62 -6.41 0.51
CA GLU A 293 2.53 -7.84 0.14
C GLU A 293 1.08 -8.34 0.03
N ASN A 294 0.17 -7.88 0.91
CA ASN A 294 -1.24 -8.28 0.90
C ASN A 294 -2.17 -7.35 0.10
N LYS A 295 -1.64 -6.25 -0.46
CA LYS A 295 -2.44 -5.20 -1.10
C LYS A 295 -2.15 -5.01 -2.59
N LYS A 296 -1.28 -5.86 -3.17
CA LYS A 296 -0.86 -5.85 -4.58
C LYS A 296 -0.33 -4.49 -5.09
N TRP A 297 0.17 -3.63 -4.21
CA TRP A 297 0.60 -2.26 -4.57
C TRP A 297 1.67 -2.22 -5.66
N ILE A 298 1.65 -1.17 -6.47
CA ILE A 298 2.79 -0.84 -7.31
C ILE A 298 3.77 -0.01 -6.48
N LEU A 299 5.00 -0.48 -6.35
CA LEU A 299 6.05 0.24 -5.64
C LEU A 299 6.92 1.00 -6.64
N PHE A 300 6.87 2.33 -6.59
CA PHE A 300 7.66 3.21 -7.44
C PHE A 300 8.83 3.79 -6.64
N PHE A 301 10.05 3.48 -7.03
CA PHE A 301 11.27 3.99 -6.42
C PHE A 301 11.88 5.04 -7.35
N ASP A 302 11.78 6.31 -6.97
CA ASP A 302 12.38 7.40 -7.74
C ASP A 302 13.85 7.61 -7.35
N GLU A 303 14.65 8.20 -8.25
CA GLU A 303 16.08 8.50 -8.01
C GLU A 303 16.92 7.27 -7.61
N ALA A 304 16.67 6.12 -8.25
CA ALA A 304 17.35 4.86 -7.94
C ALA A 304 18.89 4.96 -8.09
N ASP A 305 19.41 5.85 -8.93
CA ASP A 305 20.86 6.09 -9.05
C ASP A 305 21.53 6.57 -7.75
N ALA A 306 20.80 7.21 -6.84
CA ALA A 306 21.32 7.60 -5.53
C ALA A 306 21.73 6.38 -4.66
N LEU A 307 21.07 5.24 -4.87
CA LEU A 307 21.37 3.98 -4.15
C LEU A 307 22.30 3.07 -4.91
N PHE A 308 22.10 2.97 -6.23
CA PHE A 308 22.69 1.93 -7.07
C PHE A 308 23.84 2.44 -7.94
N GLY A 309 24.33 3.65 -7.70
CA GLY A 309 25.49 4.24 -8.36
C GLY A 309 26.76 3.36 -8.26
N LYS A 310 27.57 3.33 -9.33
CA LYS A 310 28.88 2.63 -9.39
C LYS A 310 29.77 3.16 -8.28
N ARG A 311 29.88 2.39 -7.20
CA ARG A 311 30.62 2.79 -6.02
C ARG A 311 32.12 2.79 -6.33
N THR A 312 32.74 3.96 -6.28
CA THR A 312 34.20 4.07 -6.23
C THR A 312 34.67 3.69 -4.82
N ASN A 313 35.55 2.68 -4.73
CA ASN A 313 36.32 2.19 -3.58
C ASN A 313 35.81 2.56 -2.17
N VAL A 314 35.34 1.55 -1.44
CA VAL A 314 35.06 1.57 0.01
C VAL A 314 36.26 2.14 0.77
N ARG A 315 36.09 3.30 1.42
CA ARG A 315 37.14 3.89 2.27
C ARG A 315 36.74 3.90 3.74
N ASP A 316 35.44 3.98 4.06
CA ASP A 316 34.98 4.15 5.44
C ASP A 316 33.98 3.08 5.92
N ALA A 317 33.86 2.91 7.24
CA ALA A 317 32.91 1.99 7.87
C ALA A 317 31.44 2.34 7.52
N HIS A 318 31.13 3.62 7.33
CA HIS A 318 29.81 4.09 6.89
C HIS A 318 29.41 3.54 5.50
N ASP A 319 30.37 3.40 4.58
CA ASP A 319 30.10 2.85 3.24
C ASP A 319 29.70 1.37 3.32
N LYS A 320 30.25 0.61 4.27
CA LYS A 320 29.91 -0.81 4.46
C LYS A 320 28.45 -0.99 4.91
N TYR A 321 27.96 -0.15 5.83
CA TYR A 321 26.59 -0.22 6.30
C TYR A 321 25.59 0.20 5.21
N ALA A 322 25.89 1.25 4.45
CA ALA A 322 25.09 1.64 3.29
C ALA A 322 25.04 0.54 2.20
N ASN A 323 26.12 -0.25 2.06
CA ASN A 323 26.11 -1.39 1.14
C ASN A 323 25.16 -2.51 1.59
N GLN A 324 25.10 -2.79 2.89
CA GLN A 324 24.23 -3.81 3.46
C GLN A 324 22.75 -3.42 3.33
N GLU A 325 22.39 -2.17 3.61
CA GLU A 325 21.01 -1.68 3.47
C GLU A 325 20.51 -1.76 2.02
N VAL A 326 21.37 -1.41 1.06
CA VAL A 326 21.05 -1.53 -0.37
C VAL A 326 20.87 -2.99 -0.80
N ALA A 327 21.71 -3.90 -0.29
CA ALA A 327 21.56 -5.34 -0.53
C ALA A 327 20.26 -5.89 0.06
N TYR A 328 19.87 -5.44 1.25
CA TYR A 328 18.61 -5.79 1.89
C TYR A 328 17.40 -5.27 1.10
N LEU A 329 17.40 -4.00 0.70
CA LEU A 329 16.36 -3.41 -0.14
C LEU A 329 16.20 -4.22 -1.44
N LEU A 330 17.31 -4.57 -2.07
CA LEU A 330 17.36 -5.42 -3.26
C LEU A 330 16.67 -6.76 -3.05
N GLN A 331 17.01 -7.46 -1.97
CA GLN A 331 16.39 -8.74 -1.63
C GLN A 331 14.87 -8.59 -1.43
N ARG A 332 14.42 -7.49 -0.81
CA ARG A 332 12.99 -7.21 -0.63
C ARG A 332 12.28 -6.90 -1.95
N VAL A 333 12.90 -6.11 -2.83
CA VAL A 333 12.41 -5.86 -4.20
C VAL A 333 12.32 -7.17 -4.99
N GLU A 334 13.27 -8.09 -4.82
CA GLU A 334 13.27 -9.36 -5.52
C GLU A 334 12.18 -10.34 -5.05
N ASN A 335 11.83 -10.29 -3.76
CA ASN A 335 10.86 -11.19 -3.15
C ASN A 335 9.43 -10.63 -3.18
N TYR A 336 9.24 -9.37 -3.56
CA TYR A 336 7.94 -8.74 -3.60
C TYR A 336 7.08 -9.31 -4.75
N ASP A 337 5.93 -9.87 -4.41
CA ASP A 337 4.97 -10.45 -5.36
C ASP A 337 4.04 -9.38 -5.95
N GLY A 338 4.64 -8.39 -6.61
CA GLY A 338 3.92 -7.30 -7.26
C GLY A 338 4.79 -6.57 -8.29
N LEU A 339 4.28 -5.46 -8.83
CA LEU A 339 5.02 -4.64 -9.78
C LEU A 339 5.91 -3.65 -9.04
N VAL A 340 7.22 -3.76 -9.25
CA VAL A 340 8.22 -2.79 -8.78
C VAL A 340 8.76 -2.00 -9.96
N ILE A 341 8.68 -0.68 -9.88
CA ILE A 341 9.21 0.24 -10.88
C ILE A 341 10.31 1.05 -10.22
N LEU A 342 11.53 0.94 -10.73
CA LEU A 342 12.64 1.81 -10.36
C LEU A 342 12.82 2.87 -11.45
N ALA A 343 12.97 4.13 -11.09
CA ALA A 343 13.27 5.22 -12.01
C ALA A 343 14.67 5.77 -11.74
N SER A 344 15.45 5.97 -12.80
CA SER A 344 16.77 6.59 -12.71
C SER A 344 17.00 7.59 -13.83
N ASN A 345 17.75 8.64 -13.53
CA ASN A 345 18.20 9.59 -14.55
C ASN A 345 19.49 9.14 -15.24
N PHE A 346 20.29 8.28 -14.59
CA PHE A 346 21.63 7.88 -15.04
C PHE A 346 21.81 6.36 -15.06
N LYS A 347 21.35 5.71 -16.14
CA LYS A 347 21.52 4.24 -16.31
C LYS A 347 22.97 3.79 -16.19
N ASN A 348 23.93 4.55 -16.71
CA ASN A 348 25.35 4.17 -16.72
C ASN A 348 25.98 4.05 -15.33
N ASN A 349 25.32 4.65 -14.34
CA ASN A 349 25.73 4.58 -12.95
C ASN A 349 25.24 3.29 -12.28
N ILE A 350 24.35 2.52 -12.90
CA ILE A 350 23.83 1.27 -12.33
C ILE A 350 24.78 0.12 -12.69
N ASP A 351 25.06 -0.74 -11.71
CA ASP A 351 25.91 -1.94 -11.87
C ASP A 351 25.25 -3.01 -12.75
N ASP A 352 26.05 -3.73 -13.55
CA ASP A 352 25.54 -4.74 -14.50
C ASP A 352 24.86 -5.92 -13.79
N ALA A 353 25.35 -6.34 -12.62
CA ALA A 353 24.72 -7.41 -11.84
C ALA A 353 23.34 -6.97 -11.30
N PHE A 354 23.14 -5.66 -11.11
CA PHE A 354 21.83 -5.11 -10.76
C PHE A 354 20.89 -5.12 -11.95
N MET A 355 21.37 -4.73 -13.13
CA MET A 355 20.61 -4.74 -14.38
C MET A 355 20.04 -6.13 -14.71
N MET A 356 20.78 -7.21 -14.43
CA MET A 356 20.34 -8.59 -14.66
C MET A 356 19.11 -9.02 -13.83
N ARG A 357 18.73 -8.26 -12.78
CA ARG A 357 17.60 -8.58 -11.90
C ARG A 357 16.26 -8.03 -12.43
N PHE A 358 16.30 -7.15 -13.42
CA PHE A 358 15.12 -6.56 -14.04
C PHE A 358 14.62 -7.43 -15.17
N GLN A 359 13.30 -7.58 -15.25
CA GLN A 359 12.66 -8.27 -16.38
C GLN A 359 12.52 -7.34 -17.58
N SER A 360 12.41 -6.03 -17.34
CA SER A 360 12.34 -5.02 -18.39
C SER A 360 13.12 -3.77 -18.02
N VAL A 361 13.75 -3.18 -19.03
CA VAL A 361 14.53 -1.94 -18.94
C VAL A 361 14.05 -1.02 -20.05
N ILE A 362 13.43 0.10 -19.66
CA ILE A 362 12.70 0.96 -20.56
C ILE A 362 13.37 2.32 -20.61
N HIS A 363 13.72 2.73 -21.82
CA HIS A 363 14.31 4.02 -22.07
C HIS A 363 13.22 5.06 -22.33
N PHE A 364 13.27 6.18 -21.62
CA PHE A 364 12.47 7.37 -21.80
C PHE A 364 13.35 8.48 -22.37
N PRO A 365 13.59 8.52 -23.69
CA PRO A 365 14.40 9.56 -24.32
C PRO A 365 13.70 10.92 -24.25
N LYS A 366 14.42 11.98 -24.59
CA LYS A 366 13.77 13.27 -24.86
C LYS A 366 12.80 13.13 -26.04
N PRO A 367 11.66 13.84 -26.00
CA PRO A 367 10.67 13.78 -27.07
C PRO A 367 11.25 14.34 -28.38
N ASP A 368 10.90 13.74 -29.51
CA ASP A 368 11.24 14.24 -30.84
C ASP A 368 10.41 15.51 -31.20
N PRO A 369 10.70 16.21 -32.30
CA PRO A 369 9.94 17.41 -32.68
C PRO A 369 8.44 17.20 -32.87
N LYS A 370 7.99 16.00 -33.28
CA LYS A 370 6.56 15.70 -33.46
C LYS A 370 5.90 15.45 -32.10
N GLU A 371 6.57 14.73 -31.22
CA GLU A 371 6.15 14.47 -29.85
C GLU A 371 6.09 15.78 -29.04
N ARG A 372 7.07 16.67 -29.20
CA ARG A 372 7.05 18.02 -28.59
C ARG A 372 5.89 18.86 -29.09
N PHE A 373 5.56 18.78 -30.37
CA PHE A 373 4.40 19.49 -30.92
C PHE A 373 3.11 19.04 -30.25
N LEU A 374 2.89 17.73 -30.12
CA LEU A 374 1.72 17.19 -29.41
C LEU A 374 1.67 17.65 -27.95
N LEU A 375 2.82 17.62 -27.26
CA LEU A 375 2.91 18.12 -25.88
C LEU A 375 2.51 19.60 -25.80
N TRP A 376 2.99 20.46 -26.70
CA TRP A 376 2.58 21.87 -26.73
C TRP A 376 1.10 22.04 -26.98
N GLU A 377 0.55 21.33 -27.97
CA GLU A 377 -0.85 21.40 -28.36
C GLU A 377 -1.79 21.01 -27.20
N GLN A 378 -1.43 19.97 -26.44
CA GLN A 378 -2.23 19.46 -25.34
C GLN A 378 -2.08 20.23 -24.02
N SER A 379 -1.10 21.14 -23.90
CA SER A 379 -0.75 21.73 -22.60
C SER A 379 -1.55 23.00 -22.24
N PHE A 380 -2.11 23.71 -23.22
CA PHE A 380 -2.78 24.99 -22.96
C PHE A 380 -4.25 24.81 -22.56
N PRO A 381 -4.73 25.53 -21.54
CA PRO A 381 -6.13 25.46 -21.11
C PRO A 381 -7.06 26.14 -22.12
N GLU A 382 -8.30 25.69 -22.20
CA GLU A 382 -9.31 26.25 -23.12
C GLU A 382 -9.64 27.71 -22.79
N GLU A 383 -9.58 28.10 -21.51
CA GLU A 383 -9.87 29.46 -21.03
C GLU A 383 -8.81 30.49 -21.40
N LEU A 384 -7.59 30.04 -21.70
CA LEU A 384 -6.47 30.90 -22.04
C LEU A 384 -5.74 30.37 -23.28
N PRO A 385 -6.37 30.50 -24.46
CA PRO A 385 -5.85 29.92 -25.69
C PRO A 385 -4.56 30.61 -26.15
N LEU A 386 -3.83 29.88 -26.97
CA LEU A 386 -2.67 30.36 -27.71
C LEU A 386 -3.11 31.35 -28.80
N ASP A 387 -2.29 32.36 -29.08
CA ASP A 387 -2.45 33.19 -30.28
C ASP A 387 -2.35 32.29 -31.55
N PRO A 388 -3.37 32.29 -32.44
CA PRO A 388 -3.39 31.47 -33.64
C PRO A 388 -2.21 31.70 -34.60
N GLU A 389 -1.53 32.85 -34.51
CA GLU A 389 -0.35 33.14 -35.34
C GLU A 389 0.92 32.42 -34.88
N ILE A 390 0.89 31.73 -33.73
CA ILE A 390 2.07 31.05 -33.19
C ILE A 390 2.31 29.71 -33.91
N ASP A 391 3.48 29.60 -34.54
CA ASP A 391 3.95 28.36 -35.14
C ASP A 391 4.59 27.42 -34.10
N LEU A 392 3.75 26.60 -33.47
CA LEU A 392 4.20 25.54 -32.56
C LEU A 392 5.09 24.49 -33.24
N VAL A 393 4.96 24.27 -34.56
CA VAL A 393 5.80 23.32 -35.30
C VAL A 393 7.22 23.82 -35.37
N SER A 394 7.42 25.11 -35.66
CA SER A 394 8.74 25.75 -35.65
C SER A 394 9.38 25.74 -34.25
N ILE A 395 8.60 26.10 -33.22
CA ILE A 395 9.06 26.05 -31.81
C ILE A 395 9.51 24.63 -31.44
N SER A 396 8.71 23.62 -31.78
CA SER A 396 9.01 22.22 -31.45
C SER A 396 10.25 21.67 -32.17
N LYS A 397 10.56 22.17 -33.37
CA LYS A 397 11.80 21.84 -34.09
C LYS A 397 13.02 22.57 -33.53
N LYS A 398 12.87 23.84 -33.16
CA LYS A 398 13.98 24.71 -32.77
C LYS A 398 14.49 24.44 -31.35
N TYR A 399 13.60 24.13 -30.40
CA TYR A 399 13.95 24.03 -28.98
C TYR A 399 13.88 22.58 -28.47
N ASP A 400 15.00 22.08 -27.96
CA ASP A 400 15.10 20.73 -27.38
C ASP A 400 14.63 20.70 -25.91
N LEU A 401 13.32 20.60 -25.74
CA LEU A 401 12.62 20.65 -24.45
C LEU A 401 12.08 19.28 -24.04
N THR A 402 12.03 19.00 -22.74
CA THR A 402 11.31 17.85 -22.17
C THR A 402 9.85 18.21 -21.91
N GLY A 403 9.00 17.20 -21.66
CA GLY A 403 7.59 17.44 -21.29
C GLY A 403 7.46 18.31 -20.04
N ALA A 404 8.30 18.07 -19.02
CA ALA A 404 8.30 18.93 -17.83
C ALA A 404 8.72 20.37 -18.13
N ASN A 405 9.68 20.60 -19.04
CA ASN A 405 10.02 21.98 -19.42
C ASN A 405 8.83 22.66 -20.11
N ILE A 406 8.13 21.97 -21.00
CA ILE A 406 6.96 22.50 -21.71
C ILE A 406 5.88 22.91 -20.70
N ILE A 407 5.55 22.04 -19.74
CA ILE A 407 4.56 22.35 -18.69
C ILE A 407 4.99 23.54 -17.84
N ASN A 408 6.28 23.64 -17.45
CA ASN A 408 6.78 24.81 -16.72
C ASN A 408 6.64 26.11 -17.53
N ILE A 409 6.89 26.05 -18.85
CA ILE A 409 6.74 27.22 -19.74
C ILE A 409 5.28 27.61 -19.85
N VAL A 410 4.38 26.65 -20.02
CA VAL A 410 2.94 26.90 -20.11
C VAL A 410 2.43 27.51 -18.82
N GLN A 411 2.82 26.96 -17.66
CA GLN A 411 2.50 27.54 -16.36
C GLN A 411 3.00 28.98 -16.24
N TYR A 412 4.23 29.25 -16.68
CA TYR A 412 4.77 30.60 -16.72
C TYR A 412 3.94 31.53 -17.61
N CYS A 413 3.56 31.08 -18.81
CA CYS A 413 2.76 31.87 -19.74
C CYS A 413 1.36 32.19 -19.17
N CYS A 414 0.72 31.20 -18.55
CA CYS A 414 -0.59 31.38 -17.91
C CYS A 414 -0.52 32.39 -16.76
N LEU A 415 0.49 32.27 -15.89
CA LEU A 415 0.67 33.22 -14.78
C LEU A 415 0.99 34.63 -15.27
N GLU A 416 1.82 34.78 -16.31
CA GLU A 416 2.13 36.08 -16.91
C GLU A 416 0.87 36.70 -17.55
N ALA A 417 0.07 35.91 -18.27
CA ALA A 417 -1.16 36.38 -18.88
C ALA A 417 -2.17 36.85 -17.83
N LEU A 418 -2.41 36.06 -16.77
CA LEU A 418 -3.28 36.44 -15.66
C LEU A 418 -2.79 37.70 -14.93
N GLY A 419 -1.49 37.80 -14.67
CA GLY A 419 -0.90 38.97 -14.02
C GLY A 419 -0.97 40.25 -14.85
N LEU A 420 -1.15 40.14 -16.17
CA LEU A 420 -1.30 41.25 -17.10
C LEU A 420 -2.74 41.41 -17.63
N ASP A 421 -3.70 40.70 -17.03
CA ASP A 421 -5.11 40.67 -17.44
C ASP A 421 -5.32 40.39 -18.95
N ARG A 422 -4.53 39.45 -19.48
CA ARG A 422 -4.60 39.01 -20.87
C ARG A 422 -5.46 37.76 -21.00
N LYS A 423 -6.17 37.67 -22.14
CA LYS A 423 -7.02 36.53 -22.50
C LYS A 423 -6.38 35.56 -23.51
N ILE A 424 -5.19 35.89 -24.02
CA ILE A 424 -4.50 35.10 -25.06
C ILE A 424 -3.00 35.07 -24.73
N ILE A 425 -2.37 33.90 -24.93
CA ILE A 425 -0.92 33.73 -24.78
C ILE A 425 -0.23 34.05 -26.11
N GLY A 426 0.55 35.14 -26.11
CA GLY A 426 1.32 35.57 -27.28
C GLY A 426 2.73 34.97 -27.35
N ASN A 427 3.33 35.01 -28.56
CA ASN A 427 4.61 34.38 -28.87
C ASN A 427 5.76 34.85 -27.94
N LYS A 428 5.76 36.14 -27.58
CA LYS A 428 6.77 36.73 -26.69
C LYS A 428 6.78 36.07 -25.31
N SER A 429 5.61 35.67 -24.80
CA SER A 429 5.48 34.99 -23.50
C SER A 429 6.16 33.63 -23.54
N ILE A 430 5.89 32.85 -24.60
CA ILE A 430 6.48 31.53 -24.82
C ILE A 430 8.00 31.61 -24.95
N LEU A 431 8.50 32.51 -25.79
CA LEU A 431 9.95 32.69 -25.97
C LEU A 431 10.64 33.13 -24.67
N ASN A 432 9.99 33.95 -23.84
CA ASN A 432 10.50 34.31 -22.53
C ASN A 432 10.51 33.11 -21.56
N GLY A 433 9.47 32.29 -21.57
CA GLY A 433 9.40 31.06 -20.78
C GLY A 433 10.49 30.06 -21.19
N ILE A 434 10.66 29.85 -22.50
CA ILE A 434 11.74 29.01 -23.05
C ILE A 434 13.10 29.52 -22.59
N ARG A 435 13.34 30.83 -22.69
CA ARG A 435 14.59 31.44 -22.22
C ARG A 435 14.82 31.17 -20.73
N LYS A 436 13.78 31.27 -19.89
CA LYS A 436 13.88 30.99 -18.45
C LYS A 436 14.22 29.53 -18.15
N GLU A 437 13.59 28.57 -18.83
CA GLU A 437 13.91 27.15 -18.65
C GLU A 437 15.34 26.83 -19.11
N PHE A 438 15.79 27.40 -20.23
CA PHE A 438 17.17 27.24 -20.70
C PHE A 438 18.18 27.81 -19.69
N LEU A 439 17.91 29.01 -19.15
CA LEU A 439 18.76 29.63 -18.14
C LEU A 439 18.84 28.80 -16.85
N LYS A 440 17.71 28.20 -16.42
CA LYS A 440 17.65 27.29 -15.27
C LYS A 440 18.51 26.03 -15.48
N GLU A 441 18.61 25.55 -16.71
CA GLU A 441 19.47 24.42 -17.11
C GLU A 441 20.92 24.84 -17.40
N GLY A 442 21.29 26.12 -17.23
CA GLY A 442 22.62 26.64 -17.56
C GLY A 442 22.92 26.66 -19.07
N ARG A 443 21.89 26.66 -19.92
CA ARG A 443 21.99 26.72 -21.38
C ARG A 443 21.68 28.12 -21.91
N ILE A 444 22.30 28.49 -23.03
CA ILE A 444 22.02 29.74 -23.73
C ILE A 444 21.06 29.44 -24.89
N MET A 445 19.99 30.24 -25.00
CA MET A 445 19.05 30.19 -26.11
C MET A 445 19.68 30.87 -27.33
N SER A 446 20.11 30.08 -28.32
CA SER A 446 20.65 30.55 -29.61
C SER A 446 19.58 30.72 -30.68
#